data_AF-X0WQF6-F1
#
_entry.id   AF-X0WQF6-F1
#
_cell.length_a   1.000
_cell.length_b   1.000
_cell.length_c   1.000
_cell.angle_alpha   90.00
_cell.angle_beta   90.00
_cell.angle_gamma   90.00
#
_symmetry.space_group_name_H-M   'P 1'
#
loop_
_entity.id
_entity.type
_entity.pdbx_description
1 polymer ?
#
loop_
_entity_poly.entity_id
_entity_poly.type
_entity_poly.pdbx_seq_one_letter_code
_entity_poly.pdbx_strand_id
1 'polypeptide(L)' 'MAYITITQLSARLGSTLYARLTDRVNGTSADAAVAQQIVDEAEAVADNYLSVRYAT' A
#
# COMPACT_ATOMS: atom_id res chain seq x y z
N MET A 1 -8.48 2.35 -9.91
CA MET A 1 -8.34 3.53 -9.02
C MET A 1 -8.04 3.03 -7.61
N ALA A 2 -6.99 3.54 -6.93
CA ALA A 2 -6.56 3.00 -5.64
C ALA A 2 -7.66 3.02 -4.56
N TYR A 3 -7.92 1.86 -3.95
CA TYR A 3 -8.93 1.68 -2.91
C TYR A 3 -8.55 2.32 -1.57
N ILE A 4 -7.26 2.54 -1.35
CA ILE A 4 -6.71 3.22 -0.17
C ILE A 4 -5.55 4.12 -0.59
N THR A 5 -5.17 5.04 0.28
CA THR A 5 -3.99 5.91 0.14
C THR A 5 -2.86 5.48 1.07
N ILE A 6 -1.63 5.90 0.78
CA ILE A 6 -0.47 5.67 1.67
C ILE A 6 -0.68 6.27 3.08
N THR A 7 -1.47 7.35 3.20
CA THR A 7 -1.83 7.95 4.49
C THR A 7 -2.70 7.02 5.32
N GLN A 8 -3.69 6.39 4.69
CA GLN A 8 -4.55 5.40 5.37
C GLN A 8 -3.77 4.14 5.73
N LEU A 9 -2.83 3.72 4.88
CA LEU A 9 -1.92 2.62 5.17
C LEU A 9 -1.04 2.92 6.39
N SER A 10 -0.43 4.11 6.44
CA SER A 10 0.37 4.57 7.58
C SER A 10 -0.46 4.68 8.86
N ALA A 11 -1.68 5.19 8.78
CA ALA A 11 -2.58 5.30 9.93
C ALA A 11 -2.94 3.93 10.53
N ARG A 12 -3.13 2.92 9.67
CA ARG A 12 -3.46 1.56 10.10
C ARG A 12 -2.28 0.81 10.72
N LEU A 13 -1.09 0.95 10.14
CA LEU A 13 0.11 0.22 10.58
C LEU A 13 0.82 0.89 11.75
N GLY A 14 0.65 2.22 11.90
CA GLY A 14 1.45 3.03 12.80
C GLY A 14 2.85 3.28 12.26
N SER A 15 3.48 4.37 12.73
CA SER A 15 4.73 4.90 12.17
C SER A 15 5.89 3.89 12.17
N THR A 16 6.08 3.15 13.26
CA THR A 16 7.19 2.20 13.40
C THR A 16 7.10 1.03 12.43
N LEU A 17 5.92 0.41 12.30
CA LEU A 17 5.75 -0.74 11.40
C LEU A 17 5.73 -0.27 9.94
N TYR A 18 5.09 0.86 9.67
CA TYR A 18 5.08 1.47 8.35
C TYR A 18 6.51 1.78 7.84
N ALA A 19 7.38 2.36 8.69
CA ALA A 19 8.77 2.62 8.34
C ALA A 19 9.56 1.32 8.09
N ARG A 20 9.41 0.30 8.95
CA ARG A 20 10.09 -1.01 8.78
C ARG A 20 9.71 -1.74 7.49
N LEU A 21 8.47 -1.59 7.04
CA LEU A 21 7.98 -2.30 5.86
C LEU A 21 8.31 -1.57 4.56
N THR A 22 8.44 -0.24 4.61
CA THR A 22 8.69 0.59 3.41
C THR A 22 10.17 0.89 3.22
N ASP A 23 10.94 1.06 4.30
CA ASP A 23 12.40 1.19 4.27
C ASP A 23 13.05 -0.12 4.69
N ARG A 24 13.36 -0.93 3.69
CA ARG A 24 13.96 -2.26 3.87
C ARG A 24 15.46 -2.18 4.24
N VAL A 25 16.08 -1.00 4.13
CA VAL A 25 17.53 -0.80 4.34
C VAL A 25 17.80 -0.41 5.79
N ASN A 26 17.09 0.60 6.31
CA ASN A 26 17.32 1.13 7.65
C ASN A 26 16.12 0.90 8.59
N GLY A 27 14.90 0.77 8.04
CA GLY A 27 13.67 0.58 8.82
C GLY A 27 13.35 1.72 9.79
N THR A 28 13.93 2.90 9.56
CA THR A 28 13.84 4.06 10.45
C THR A 28 13.07 5.22 9.83
N SER A 29 13.08 5.36 8.51
CA SER A 29 12.37 6.41 7.78
C SER A 29 11.43 5.79 6.77
N ALA A 30 10.17 6.20 6.71
CA ALA A 30 9.27 5.61 5.72
C ALA A 30 9.62 6.03 4.29
N ASP A 31 9.51 5.09 3.35
CA ASP A 31 9.67 5.35 1.91
C ASP A 31 8.30 5.43 1.23
N ALA A 32 7.95 6.62 0.77
CA ALA A 32 6.67 6.88 0.12
C ALA A 32 6.54 6.20 -1.25
N ALA A 33 7.64 6.00 -1.98
CA ALA A 33 7.61 5.32 -3.28
C ALA A 33 7.35 3.83 -3.11
N VAL A 34 7.99 3.20 -2.12
CA VAL A 34 7.73 1.79 -1.77
C VAL A 34 6.31 1.63 -1.24
N ALA A 35 5.83 2.56 -0.40
CA ALA A 35 4.45 2.54 0.08
C ALA A 35 3.44 2.63 -1.08
N GLN A 36 3.73 3.47 -2.08
CA GLN A 36 2.87 3.60 -3.25
C GLN A 36 2.86 2.32 -4.09
N GLN A 37 4.02 1.70 -4.32
CA GLN A 37 4.08 0.40 -5.01
C GLN A 37 3.23 -0.67 -4.33
N ILE A 38 3.26 -0.74 -3.00
CA ILE A 38 2.43 -1.69 -2.23
C ILE A 38 0.94 -1.42 -2.45
N VAL A 39 0.53 -0.14 -2.49
CA VAL A 39 -0.87 0.25 -2.76
C VAL A 39 -1.29 -0.14 -4.17
N ASP A 40 -0.44 0.12 -5.17
CA ASP A 40 -0.71 -0.17 -6.58
C ASP A 40 -0.81 -1.69 -6.83
N GLU A 41 0.07 -2.49 -6.21
CA GLU A 41 0.00 -3.96 -6.28
C GLU A 41 -1.28 -4.49 -5.63
N ALA A 42 -1.66 -3.97 -4.46
CA ALA A 42 -2.87 -4.37 -3.78
C ALA A 42 -4.14 -4.00 -4.57
N GLU A 43 -4.14 -2.83 -5.22
CA GLU A 43 -5.20 -2.40 -6.15
C GLU A 43 -5.34 -3.39 -7.30
N ALA A 44 -4.24 -3.73 -7.99
CA ALA A 44 -4.27 -4.66 -9.12
C ALA A 44 -4.81 -6.05 -8.72
N VAL A 45 -4.46 -6.54 -7.52
CA VAL A 45 -4.99 -7.80 -6.99
C VAL A 45 -6.50 -7.70 -6.72
N ALA A 46 -6.95 -6.60 -6.10
CA ALA A 46 -8.37 -6.39 -5.83
C ALA A 46 -9.18 -6.28 -7.14
N ASP A 47 -8.67 -5.53 -8.12
CA ASP A 47 -9.30 -5.37 -9.44
C ASP A 47 -9.43 -6.70 -10.16
N ASN A 48 -8.43 -7.59 -10.08
CA ASN A 48 -8.50 -8.93 -10.66
C ASN A 48 -9.67 -9.75 -10.11
N TYR A 49 -9.94 -9.66 -8.81
CA TYR A 49 -11.09 -10.33 -8.20
C TYR A 49 -12.42 -9.69 -8.58
N LEU A 50 -12.46 -8.36 -8.66
CA LEU A 50 -13.68 -7.60 -8.91
C LEU A 50 -14.10 -7.64 -10.39
N SER A 51 -13.15 -7.68 -11.32
CA SER A 51 -13.41 -7.67 -12.78
C SER A 51 -14.27 -8.85 -13.25
N VAL A 52 -14.34 -9.93 -12.47
CA VAL A 52 -15.18 -11.11 -12.77
C VAL A 52 -16.68 -10.79 -12.61
N ARG A 53 -17.04 -9.84 -11.73
CA ARG A 53 -18.45 -9.56 -11.37
C ARG A 53 -18.87 -8.13 -11.61
N TYR A 54 -17.93 -7.20 -11.60
CA TYR A 54 -18.19 -5.77 -11.68
C TYR A 54 -17.46 -5.22 -12.89
N ALA A 55 -18.15 -4.37 -13.66
CA ALA A 55 -17.48 -3.51 -14.64
C ALA A 55 -16.53 -2.61 -13.83
N THR A 56 -15.25 -2.86 -14.01
CA THR A 56 -14.14 -2.15 -13.35
C THR A 56 -13.75 -0.94 -14.17
#